data_AF-A0ABD2BU11-F1
#
_entry.id   AF-A0ABD2BU11-F1
#
_cell.length_a   1.000
_cell.length_b   1.000
_cell.length_c   1.000
_cell.angle_alpha   90.00
_cell.angle_beta   90.00
_cell.angle_gamma   90.00
#
_symmetry.space_group_name_H-M   'P 1'
#
loop_
_entity.id
_entity.type
_entity.pdbx_description
1 polymer ?
#
loop_
_entity_poly.entity_id
_entity_poly.type
_entity_poly.pdbx_seq_one_letter_code
_entity_poly.pdbx_strand_id
1 'polypeptide(L)'
;MKNILSYFRYFRVAYNSLCAFASVNHLHWHLYYLKHNMLLEYIDVQPYQGSLFLLENFPSKGFCFKLSSSNKIETFVSSIFSLVNYLQKHQIAHNVYVTRAKTISSKEVHDDVRAYVWARKSHVDVKDTTLFNPAVCELFGHISIKTEEIYQNLTEAAIVKILDHFKPIEKQEGFVHAKRISTKFVEADAGSQQQFVQKNLGRYKRSKPKRQRIDSGDTASIYEC
;
A
#
# COMPACT_ATOMS: atom_id res chain seq x y z
N MET A 1 14.26 9.35 8.24
CA MET A 1 12.98 9.18 7.50
C MET A 1 12.87 9.97 6.19
N LYS A 2 13.55 11.12 6.01
CA LYS A 2 13.36 12.01 4.84
C LYS A 2 13.64 11.40 3.45
N ASN A 3 14.31 10.25 3.31
CA ASN A 3 14.71 9.69 2.00
C ASN A 3 14.18 8.27 1.68
N ILE A 4 13.27 7.69 2.47
CA ILE A 4 12.86 6.28 2.27
C ILE A 4 11.95 6.09 1.04
N LEU A 5 11.07 7.06 0.75
CA LEU A 5 10.16 7.04 -0.42
C LEU A 5 10.62 8.03 -1.50
N SER A 6 10.46 9.32 -1.21
CA SER A 6 10.87 10.45 -2.05
C SER A 6 11.08 11.66 -1.15
N TYR A 7 11.95 12.60 -1.53
CA TYR A 7 12.12 13.87 -0.81
C TYR A 7 10.77 14.60 -0.64
N PHE A 8 9.91 14.51 -1.66
CA PHE A 8 8.58 15.11 -1.66
C PHE A 8 7.57 14.23 -0.92
N ARG A 9 6.84 14.81 0.04
CA ARG A 9 5.89 14.06 0.88
C ARG A 9 4.65 13.55 0.18
N TYR A 10 4.34 14.12 -0.98
CA TYR A 10 3.14 13.82 -1.77
C TYR A 10 3.31 12.63 -2.71
N PHE A 11 4.48 11.99 -2.69
CA PHE A 11 4.76 10.80 -3.47
C PHE A 11 4.07 9.58 -2.87
N ARG A 12 3.36 8.83 -3.71
CA ARG A 12 2.61 7.63 -3.33
C ARG A 12 2.96 6.48 -4.26
N VAL A 13 2.92 5.28 -3.68
CA VAL A 13 3.15 4.02 -4.38
C VAL A 13 1.93 3.13 -4.17
N ALA A 14 1.38 2.58 -5.24
CA ALA A 14 0.12 1.86 -5.21
C ALA A 14 0.18 0.59 -6.07
N TYR A 15 -0.52 -0.46 -5.66
CA TYR A 15 -0.59 -1.73 -6.37
C TYR A 15 -1.99 -2.34 -6.27
N ASN A 16 -2.44 -2.92 -7.37
CA ASN A 16 -3.66 -3.71 -7.48
C ASN A 16 -3.27 -5.12 -7.93
N SER A 17 -3.60 -6.14 -7.14
CA SER A 17 -3.43 -7.53 -7.60
C SER A 17 -4.49 -7.90 -8.64
N LEU A 18 -4.33 -9.08 -9.26
CA LEU A 18 -5.41 -9.71 -10.02
C LEU A 18 -6.67 -9.81 -9.18
N CYS A 19 -7.82 -9.60 -9.82
CA CYS A 19 -9.16 -9.55 -9.21
C CYS A 19 -9.35 -8.45 -8.14
N ALA A 20 -8.39 -7.54 -7.96
CA ALA A 20 -8.47 -6.38 -7.05
C ALA A 20 -8.53 -5.05 -7.83
N PHE A 21 -9.30 -5.03 -8.92
CA PHE A 21 -9.43 -3.91 -9.85
C PHE A 21 -8.16 -3.53 -10.65
N ALA A 22 -7.21 -4.46 -10.82
CA ALA A 22 -6.15 -4.30 -11.81
C ALA A 22 -6.70 -4.12 -13.24
N SER A 23 -6.07 -3.25 -14.03
CA SER A 23 -6.42 -3.00 -15.44
C SER A 23 -5.59 -3.83 -16.43
N VAL A 24 -4.44 -4.36 -16.00
CA VAL A 24 -3.54 -5.20 -16.80
C VAL A 24 -3.12 -6.45 -16.02
N ASN A 25 -2.76 -7.52 -16.74
CA ASN A 25 -2.45 -8.84 -16.17
C ASN A 25 -0.96 -9.05 -15.82
N HIS A 26 -0.12 -8.02 -15.96
CA HIS A 26 1.29 -8.10 -15.56
C HIS A 26 1.53 -7.30 -14.29
N LEU A 27 2.56 -7.71 -13.53
CA LEU A 27 2.99 -7.01 -12.32
C LEU A 27 3.46 -5.59 -12.68
N HIS A 28 2.76 -4.58 -12.17
CA HIS A 28 3.11 -3.18 -12.32
C HIS A 28 2.70 -2.41 -11.07
N TRP A 29 3.45 -1.35 -10.76
CA TRP A 29 3.17 -0.45 -9.64
C TRP A 29 2.81 0.93 -10.16
N HIS A 30 1.88 1.59 -9.48
CA HIS A 30 1.51 2.98 -9.75
C HIS A 30 2.32 3.90 -8.84
N LEU A 31 2.98 4.88 -9.42
CA LEU A 31 3.72 5.92 -8.70
C LEU A 31 3.14 7.26 -9.12
N TYR A 32 2.73 8.09 -8.15
CA TYR A 32 2.14 9.38 -8.47
C TYR A 32 2.35 10.43 -7.37
N TYR A 33 2.21 11.69 -7.77
CA TYR A 33 2.22 12.84 -6.88
C TYR A 33 0.80 13.42 -6.77
N LEU A 34 0.37 13.69 -5.54
CA LEU A 34 -0.89 14.39 -5.28
C LEU A 34 -0.66 15.41 -4.17
N LYS A 35 -0.65 16.70 -4.50
CA LYS A 35 -0.37 17.79 -3.53
C LYS A 35 -1.57 18.07 -2.60
N HIS A 36 -2.11 17.02 -1.99
CA HIS A 36 -3.23 17.02 -1.07
C HIS A 36 -2.92 16.10 0.12
N ASN A 37 -3.38 16.48 1.32
CA ASN A 37 -3.23 15.66 2.52
C ASN A 37 -4.39 14.67 2.60
N MET A 38 -4.10 13.38 2.77
CA MET A 38 -5.13 12.35 2.83
C MET A 38 -5.32 11.87 4.26
N LEU A 39 -6.56 11.57 4.67
CA LEU A 39 -6.89 11.20 6.06
C LEU A 39 -6.02 10.04 6.59
N LEU A 40 -5.78 9.03 5.75
CA LEU A 40 -4.95 7.88 6.10
C LEU A 40 -3.47 8.20 6.32
N GLU A 41 -3.02 9.43 6.08
CA GLU A 41 -1.65 9.87 6.41
C GLU A 41 -1.51 10.24 7.89
N TYR A 42 -2.62 10.42 8.60
CA TYR A 42 -2.61 10.90 9.99
C TYR A 42 -3.69 10.32 10.90
N ILE A 43 -4.56 9.44 10.39
CA ILE A 43 -5.52 8.69 11.22
C ILE A 43 -4.81 7.79 12.22
N ASP A 44 -5.43 7.53 13.35
CA ASP A 44 -4.98 6.51 14.29
C ASP A 44 -5.34 5.10 13.77
N VAL A 45 -4.40 4.18 13.93
CA VAL A 45 -4.56 2.76 13.58
C VAL A 45 -4.39 1.92 14.83
N GLN A 46 -5.22 0.90 15.00
CA GLN A 46 -5.25 0.11 16.22
C GLN A 46 -4.09 -0.89 16.23
N PRO A 47 -3.24 -0.92 17.27
CA PRO A 47 -2.22 -1.96 17.40
C PRO A 47 -2.87 -3.34 17.40
N TYR A 48 -2.20 -4.32 16.77
CA TYR A 48 -2.67 -5.70 16.80
C TYR A 48 -1.60 -6.67 17.27
N GLN A 49 -0.62 -7.01 16.42
CA GLN A 49 0.45 -7.94 16.78
C GLN A 49 1.74 -7.61 16.04
N GLY A 50 2.85 -7.55 16.78
CA GLY A 50 4.15 -7.20 16.22
C GLY A 50 4.15 -5.84 15.53
N SER A 51 4.48 -5.82 14.24
CA SER A 51 4.51 -4.62 13.37
C SER A 51 3.17 -4.31 12.69
N LEU A 52 2.15 -5.14 12.90
CA LEU A 52 0.85 -5.06 12.24
C LEU A 52 -0.17 -4.26 13.07
N PHE A 53 -0.83 -3.33 12.41
CA PHE A 53 -1.92 -2.50 12.89
C PHE A 53 -3.18 -2.72 12.05
N LEU A 54 -4.32 -2.35 12.60
CA LEU A 54 -5.64 -2.50 11.97
C LEU A 54 -6.24 -1.11 11.70
N LEU A 55 -6.74 -0.95 10.48
CA LEU A 55 -7.53 0.19 10.06
C LEU A 55 -9.02 -0.20 10.19
N GLU A 56 -9.62 0.10 11.34
CA GLU A 56 -11.03 -0.24 11.61
C GLU A 56 -11.95 0.98 11.48
N ASN A 57 -11.45 2.16 11.87
CA ASN A 57 -12.20 3.41 11.90
C ASN A 57 -12.11 4.16 10.55
N PHE A 58 -12.22 3.42 9.45
CA PHE A 58 -12.25 3.96 8.09
C PHE A 58 -13.08 3.02 7.20
N PRO A 59 -13.83 3.52 6.20
CA PRO A 59 -14.76 2.70 5.42
C PRO A 59 -14.10 1.46 4.79
N SER A 60 -12.93 1.63 4.18
CA SER A 60 -12.12 0.51 3.69
C SER A 60 -11.23 -0.05 4.81
N LYS A 61 -11.82 -0.94 5.59
CA LYS A 61 -11.10 -1.63 6.68
C LYS A 61 -9.87 -2.38 6.14
N GLY A 62 -8.79 -2.47 6.88
CA GLY A 62 -7.58 -3.12 6.35
C GLY A 62 -6.43 -3.27 7.34
N PHE A 63 -5.28 -3.65 6.80
CA PHE A 63 -4.04 -3.81 7.54
C PHE A 63 -3.15 -2.59 7.32
N CYS A 64 -2.39 -2.20 8.34
CA CYS A 64 -1.41 -1.13 8.27
C CYS A 64 -0.09 -1.57 8.89
N PHE A 65 1.01 -1.24 8.25
CA PHE A 65 2.36 -1.33 8.80
C PHE A 65 2.94 0.06 8.90
N LYS A 66 3.70 0.31 9.96
CA LYS A 66 4.36 1.61 10.21
C LYS A 66 5.86 1.44 10.21
N LEU A 67 6.56 2.40 9.62
CA LEU A 67 8.01 2.53 9.65
C LEU A 67 8.35 3.89 10.24
N SER A 68 8.40 3.99 11.56
CA SER A 68 8.68 5.27 12.24
C SER A 68 10.18 5.52 12.46
N SER A 69 11.04 4.55 12.12
CA SER A 69 12.50 4.67 12.18
C SER A 69 13.16 3.85 11.08
N SER A 70 14.19 4.42 10.43
CA SER A 70 14.87 3.80 9.28
C SER A 70 15.61 2.51 9.63
N ASN A 71 16.00 2.30 10.89
CA ASN A 71 16.63 1.05 11.34
C ASN A 71 15.67 -0.16 11.36
N LYS A 72 14.36 0.04 11.19
CA LYS A 72 13.35 -1.02 11.15
C LYS A 72 12.88 -1.36 9.73
N ILE A 73 13.59 -0.88 8.70
CA ILE A 73 13.18 -1.05 7.30
C ILE A 73 13.08 -2.53 6.90
N GLU A 74 14.01 -3.36 7.36
CA GLU A 74 14.01 -4.79 7.06
C GLU A 74 12.77 -5.48 7.63
N THR A 75 12.46 -5.24 8.90
CA THR A 75 11.25 -5.77 9.55
C THR A 75 9.97 -5.25 8.90
N PHE A 76 9.93 -3.98 8.51
CA PHE A 76 8.79 -3.39 7.82
C PHE A 76 8.53 -4.09 6.48
N VAL A 77 9.58 -4.22 5.65
CA VAL A 77 9.49 -4.87 4.34
C VAL A 77 9.16 -6.36 4.49
N SER A 78 9.81 -7.08 5.41
CA SER A 78 9.54 -8.52 5.62
C SER A 78 8.11 -8.76 6.07
N SER A 79 7.57 -7.94 6.98
CA SER A 79 6.19 -8.08 7.47
C SER A 79 5.16 -7.87 6.37
N ILE A 80 5.33 -6.82 5.55
CA ILE A 80 4.46 -6.56 4.40
C ILE A 80 4.54 -7.72 3.40
N PHE A 81 5.77 -8.15 3.07
CA PHE A 81 5.98 -9.23 2.11
C PHE A 81 5.32 -10.52 2.58
N SER A 82 5.49 -10.89 3.84
CA SER A 82 4.91 -12.12 4.38
C SER A 82 3.38 -12.12 4.33
N LEU A 83 2.74 -10.98 4.65
CA LEU A 83 1.28 -10.85 4.48
C LEU A 83 0.88 -10.98 3.00
N VAL A 84 1.52 -10.23 2.10
CA VAL A 84 1.23 -10.29 0.66
C VAL A 84 1.44 -11.69 0.09
N ASN A 85 2.52 -12.38 0.48
CA ASN A 85 2.82 -13.74 0.08
C ASN A 85 1.78 -14.74 0.59
N TYR A 86 1.27 -14.56 1.82
CA TYR A 86 0.14 -15.33 2.32
C TYR A 86 -1.09 -15.11 1.43
N LEU A 87 -1.47 -13.85 1.18
CA LEU A 87 -2.63 -13.52 0.35
C LEU A 87 -2.50 -14.14 -1.05
N GLN A 88 -1.32 -14.06 -1.67
CA GLN A 88 -1.04 -14.69 -2.96
C GLN A 88 -1.17 -16.21 -2.93
N LYS A 89 -0.55 -16.89 -1.96
CA LYS A 89 -0.64 -18.37 -1.81
C LYS A 89 -2.07 -18.86 -1.64
N HIS A 90 -2.90 -18.05 -0.99
CA HIS A 90 -4.32 -18.34 -0.76
C HIS A 90 -5.24 -17.76 -1.83
N GLN A 91 -4.70 -17.23 -2.93
CA GLN A 91 -5.46 -16.65 -4.05
C GLN A 91 -6.44 -15.54 -3.61
N ILE A 92 -6.05 -14.78 -2.59
CA ILE A 92 -6.80 -13.65 -2.07
C ILE A 92 -6.36 -12.40 -2.83
N ALA A 93 -7.30 -11.81 -3.56
CA ALA A 93 -7.13 -10.52 -4.22
C ALA A 93 -6.76 -9.45 -3.17
N HIS A 94 -5.88 -8.51 -3.51
CA HIS A 94 -5.41 -7.50 -2.57
C HIS A 94 -4.91 -6.22 -3.25
N ASN A 95 -4.91 -5.14 -2.47
CA ASN A 95 -4.33 -3.86 -2.85
C ASN A 95 -3.25 -3.48 -1.85
N VAL A 96 -2.20 -2.78 -2.31
CA VAL A 96 -1.13 -2.25 -1.44
C VAL A 96 -0.93 -0.78 -1.74
N TYR A 97 -0.83 0.03 -0.69
CA TYR A 97 -0.58 1.46 -0.81
C TYR A 97 0.48 1.91 0.18
N VAL A 98 1.49 2.65 -0.29
CA VAL A 98 2.58 3.15 0.54
C VAL A 98 2.66 4.67 0.43
N THR A 99 2.67 5.32 1.59
CA THR A 99 2.69 6.78 1.69
C THR A 99 3.54 7.26 2.86
N ARG A 100 3.97 8.53 2.80
CA ARG A 100 4.44 9.21 4.00
C ARG A 100 3.27 9.54 4.91
N ALA A 101 3.51 9.43 6.21
CA ALA A 101 2.50 9.65 7.22
C ALA A 101 3.08 10.38 8.43
N LYS A 102 2.21 10.71 9.36
CA LYS A 102 2.57 11.23 10.68
C LYS A 102 2.58 10.09 11.69
N THR A 103 3.59 10.07 12.55
CA THR A 103 3.62 9.12 13.68
C THR A 103 2.48 9.40 14.66
N ILE A 104 2.16 10.69 14.85
CA ILE A 104 1.11 11.23 15.72
C ILE A 104 0.34 12.26 14.92
N SER A 105 -1.00 12.21 14.95
CA SER A 105 -1.90 13.06 14.16
C SER A 105 -1.63 14.57 14.34
N SER A 106 -1.31 15.01 15.56
CA SER A 106 -1.05 16.40 15.94
C SER A 106 0.32 16.95 15.51
N LYS A 107 1.23 16.11 15.00
CA LYS A 107 2.52 16.59 14.49
C LYS A 107 2.35 17.24 13.12
N GLU A 108 3.11 18.29 12.81
CA GLU A 108 3.15 18.82 11.44
C GLU A 108 4.04 17.98 10.50
N VAL A 109 5.03 17.31 11.06
CA VAL A 109 6.05 16.59 10.31
C VAL A 109 5.58 15.19 9.92
N HIS A 110 5.75 14.83 8.63
CA HIS A 110 5.55 13.48 8.14
C HIS A 110 6.80 12.64 8.38
N ASP A 111 6.94 12.18 9.62
CA ASP A 111 8.07 11.41 10.14
C ASP A 111 7.85 9.89 10.11
N ASP A 112 6.76 9.41 9.49
CA ASP A 112 6.39 8.00 9.38
C ASP A 112 6.25 7.58 7.91
N VAL A 113 6.32 6.27 7.64
CA VAL A 113 5.89 5.67 6.38
C VAL A 113 4.90 4.59 6.70
N ARG A 114 3.75 4.61 6.04
CA ARG A 114 2.71 3.61 6.20
C ARG A 114 2.54 2.81 4.94
N ALA A 115 2.41 1.50 5.11
CA ALA A 115 1.95 0.59 4.07
C ALA A 115 0.59 0.03 4.47
N TYR A 116 -0.42 0.30 3.67
CA TYR A 116 -1.76 -0.26 3.81
C TYR A 116 -1.92 -1.46 2.90
N VAL A 117 -2.54 -2.51 3.41
CA VAL A 117 -2.88 -3.71 2.64
C VAL A 117 -4.36 -4.03 2.86
N TRP A 118 -5.12 -4.11 1.78
CA TRP A 118 -6.52 -4.49 1.80
C TRP A 118 -6.68 -5.83 1.11
N ALA A 119 -7.06 -6.87 1.86
CA ALA A 119 -7.55 -8.11 1.30
C ALA A 119 -8.94 -7.89 0.68
N ARG A 120 -9.23 -8.50 -0.46
CA ARG A 120 -10.45 -8.25 -1.24
C ARG A 120 -11.17 -9.56 -1.51
N LYS A 121 -12.50 -9.51 -1.56
CA LYS A 121 -13.26 -10.51 -2.30
C LYS A 121 -12.90 -10.34 -3.78
N SER A 122 -12.51 -11.44 -4.43
CA SER A 122 -12.16 -11.42 -5.85
C SER A 122 -13.33 -10.89 -6.67
N HIS A 123 -13.07 -9.85 -7.46
CA HIS A 123 -14.05 -9.31 -8.39
C HIS A 123 -13.80 -9.97 -9.75
N VAL A 124 -14.66 -10.92 -10.12
CA VAL A 124 -14.59 -11.65 -11.39
C VAL A 124 -15.67 -11.18 -12.38
N ASP A 125 -16.78 -10.64 -11.86
CA ASP A 125 -17.91 -10.19 -12.67
C ASP A 125 -17.66 -8.84 -13.36
N VAL A 126 -18.52 -8.53 -14.34
CA VAL A 126 -18.56 -7.23 -15.05
C VAL A 126 -18.59 -6.14 -13.99
N LYS A 127 -17.59 -5.25 -14.03
CA LYS A 127 -17.50 -4.13 -13.09
C LYS A 127 -18.79 -3.33 -13.19
N ASP A 128 -19.60 -3.33 -12.14
CA ASP A 128 -20.66 -2.34 -12.01
C ASP A 128 -19.97 -0.99 -11.77
N THR A 129 -19.58 -0.34 -12.88
CA THR A 129 -18.81 0.90 -12.87
C THR A 129 -19.69 2.14 -12.77
N THR A 130 -20.97 1.98 -12.44
CA THR A 130 -21.98 3.04 -12.48
C THR A 130 -21.66 4.22 -11.56
N LEU A 131 -20.90 4.01 -10.48
CA LEU A 131 -20.45 5.08 -9.59
C LEU A 131 -18.94 5.30 -9.67
N PHE A 132 -18.14 4.38 -9.13
CA PHE A 132 -16.68 4.37 -9.28
C PHE A 132 -16.10 2.97 -9.05
N ASN A 133 -14.85 2.76 -9.46
CA ASN A 133 -14.14 1.51 -9.23
C ASN A 133 -13.36 1.57 -7.91
N PRO A 134 -13.66 0.75 -6.88
CA PRO A 134 -12.93 0.77 -5.62
C PRO A 134 -11.56 0.08 -5.75
N ALA A 135 -10.64 0.67 -6.51
CA ALA A 135 -9.25 0.25 -6.61
C ALA A 135 -8.41 0.86 -5.47
N VAL A 136 -7.09 0.69 -5.52
CA VAL A 136 -6.19 1.09 -4.43
C VAL A 136 -6.26 2.59 -4.06
N CYS A 137 -6.51 3.48 -5.02
CA CYS A 137 -6.62 4.92 -4.74
C CYS A 137 -7.91 5.25 -3.98
N GLU A 138 -9.02 4.64 -4.38
CA GLU A 138 -10.34 4.85 -3.79
C GLU A 138 -10.39 4.25 -2.38
N LEU A 139 -9.76 3.09 -2.17
CA LEU A 139 -9.56 2.54 -0.84
C LEU A 139 -8.71 3.44 0.06
N PHE A 140 -7.87 4.31 -0.51
CA PHE A 140 -7.11 5.30 0.23
C PHE A 140 -7.89 6.62 0.46
N GLY A 141 -9.09 6.74 -0.09
CA GLY A 141 -9.95 7.93 -0.02
C GLY A 141 -9.80 8.89 -1.21
N HIS A 142 -9.01 8.56 -2.23
CA HIS A 142 -8.93 9.35 -3.46
C HIS A 142 -9.94 8.81 -4.47
N ILE A 143 -11.13 9.41 -4.50
CA ILE A 143 -12.25 8.93 -5.32
C ILE A 143 -12.23 9.55 -6.71
N SER A 144 -12.04 8.71 -7.74
CA SER A 144 -12.12 9.14 -9.14
C SER A 144 -13.54 9.00 -9.69
N ILE A 145 -14.15 10.14 -10.05
CA ILE A 145 -15.51 10.20 -10.61
C ILE A 145 -15.45 10.49 -12.10
N LYS A 146 -16.22 9.75 -12.90
CA LYS A 146 -16.14 9.78 -14.36
C LYS A 146 -17.06 10.80 -15.03
N THR A 147 -18.15 11.20 -14.37
CA THR A 147 -19.15 12.12 -14.93
C THR A 147 -19.54 13.17 -13.90
N GLU A 148 -19.93 14.35 -14.39
CA GLU A 148 -20.40 15.43 -13.54
C GLU A 148 -21.69 15.04 -12.79
N GLU A 149 -22.60 14.33 -13.45
CA GLU A 149 -23.83 13.85 -12.82
C GLU A 149 -23.55 12.98 -11.58
N ILE A 150 -22.62 12.03 -11.67
CA ILE A 150 -22.23 11.21 -10.51
C ILE A 150 -21.57 12.10 -9.45
N TYR A 151 -20.72 13.04 -9.86
CA TYR A 151 -20.02 13.94 -8.93
C TYR A 151 -21.00 14.77 -8.09
N GLN A 152 -22.07 15.29 -8.70
CA GLN A 152 -23.06 16.11 -8.02
C GLN A 152 -23.99 15.29 -7.10
N ASN A 153 -24.24 14.02 -7.44
CA ASN A 153 -25.26 13.20 -6.75
C ASN A 153 -24.68 12.15 -5.79
N LEU A 154 -23.39 11.82 -5.89
CA LEU A 154 -22.77 10.80 -5.06
C LEU A 154 -22.62 11.27 -3.62
N THR A 155 -23.29 10.58 -2.70
CA THR A 155 -23.26 10.89 -1.27
C THR A 155 -22.14 10.15 -0.55
N GLU A 156 -21.68 10.69 0.58
CA GLU A 156 -20.72 10.01 1.46
C GLU A 156 -21.23 8.63 1.89
N ALA A 157 -22.51 8.51 2.25
CA ALA A 157 -23.11 7.23 2.63
C ALA A 157 -23.00 6.17 1.51
N ALA A 158 -23.17 6.57 0.25
CA ALA A 158 -22.98 5.69 -0.89
C ALA A 158 -21.50 5.29 -1.06
N ILE A 159 -20.57 6.24 -0.91
CA ILE A 159 -19.12 5.97 -0.93
C ILE A 159 -18.75 4.97 0.17
N VAL A 160 -19.19 5.20 1.41
CA VAL A 160 -18.95 4.32 2.55
C VAL A 160 -19.47 2.92 2.26
N LYS A 161 -20.68 2.80 1.71
CA LYS A 161 -21.26 1.49 1.32
C LYS A 161 -20.43 0.76 0.26
N ILE A 162 -19.84 1.48 -0.69
CA ILE A 162 -18.96 0.92 -1.74
C ILE A 162 -17.58 0.56 -1.16
N LEU A 163 -17.05 1.33 -0.22
CA LEU A 163 -15.74 1.06 0.38
C LEU A 163 -15.80 0.00 1.49
N ASP A 164 -16.94 -0.14 2.18
CA ASP A 164 -17.23 -1.18 3.19
C ASP A 164 -17.50 -2.56 2.57
N HIS A 165 -16.82 -2.87 1.46
CA HIS A 165 -16.80 -4.20 0.84
C HIS A 165 -15.98 -5.22 1.64
N PHE A 166 -15.53 -4.87 2.84
CA PHE A 166 -15.11 -5.81 3.87
C PHE A 166 -16.30 -6.47 4.58
N LYS A 167 -17.37 -6.82 3.85
CA LYS A 167 -18.22 -7.90 4.33
C LYS A 167 -17.44 -9.21 4.15
N PRO A 168 -17.15 -9.93 5.24
CA PRO A 168 -16.49 -11.21 5.17
C PRO A 168 -17.18 -12.12 4.18
N ILE A 169 -16.38 -12.90 3.47
CA ILE A 169 -16.80 -14.17 2.84
C ILE A 169 -17.78 -14.85 3.81
N GLU A 170 -18.98 -15.18 3.31
CA GLU A 170 -20.10 -15.70 4.09
C GLU A 170 -19.66 -16.83 5.04
N LYS A 171 -19.53 -16.43 6.32
CA LYS A 171 -19.67 -17.16 7.58
C LYS A 171 -19.11 -16.22 8.67
N GLN A 172 -19.93 -15.27 9.13
CA GLN A 172 -19.83 -14.50 10.40
C GLN A 172 -18.47 -13.94 10.92
N GLU A 173 -17.34 -14.00 10.20
CA GLU A 173 -16.00 -13.94 10.83
C GLU A 173 -14.93 -13.13 10.07
N GLY A 174 -15.24 -11.94 9.58
CA GLY A 174 -14.26 -11.17 8.75
C GLY A 174 -13.07 -10.65 9.52
N PHE A 175 -13.33 -10.14 10.71
CA PHE A 175 -12.27 -9.71 11.60
C PHE A 175 -11.55 -10.90 12.23
N VAL A 176 -12.26 -12.00 12.52
CA VAL A 176 -11.68 -13.25 13.02
C VAL A 176 -10.79 -13.89 11.94
N HIS A 177 -11.13 -13.81 10.65
CA HIS A 177 -10.27 -14.29 9.57
C HIS A 177 -9.04 -13.41 9.37
N ALA A 178 -9.17 -12.07 9.40
CA ALA A 178 -8.02 -11.16 9.39
C ALA A 178 -7.09 -11.39 10.60
N LYS A 179 -7.67 -11.61 11.78
CA LYS A 179 -6.98 -12.05 12.99
C LYS A 179 -6.34 -13.43 12.83
N ARG A 180 -6.98 -14.38 12.15
CA ARG A 180 -6.46 -15.73 11.89
C ARG A 180 -5.37 -15.75 10.84
N ILE A 181 -5.45 -14.90 9.81
CA ILE A 181 -4.39 -14.63 8.82
C ILE A 181 -3.17 -14.07 9.55
N SER A 182 -3.38 -13.08 10.40
CA SER A 182 -2.29 -12.44 11.15
C SER A 182 -1.72 -13.36 12.25
N THR A 183 -2.53 -14.16 12.93
CA THR A 183 -2.07 -15.19 13.88
C THR A 183 -1.27 -16.28 13.16
N LYS A 184 -1.76 -16.84 12.04
CA LYS A 184 -1.02 -17.79 11.21
C LYS A 184 0.27 -17.20 10.64
N PHE A 185 0.25 -15.92 10.28
CA PHE A 185 1.42 -15.16 9.85
C PHE A 185 2.45 -15.04 10.98
N VAL A 186 2.03 -14.64 12.18
CA VAL A 186 2.93 -14.47 13.33
C VAL A 186 3.47 -15.82 13.83
N GLU A 187 2.66 -16.88 13.79
CA GLU A 187 3.09 -18.26 14.08
C GLU A 187 4.11 -18.78 13.07
N ALA A 188 3.92 -18.49 11.77
CA ALA A 188 4.88 -18.85 10.72
C ALA A 188 6.19 -18.05 10.80
N ASP A 189 6.14 -16.80 11.27
CA ASP A 189 7.30 -15.89 11.35
C ASP A 189 8.24 -16.20 12.52
N ALA A 190 7.82 -16.94 13.55
CA ALA A 190 8.66 -17.31 14.70
C ALA A 190 9.90 -18.16 14.32
N GLY A 191 9.89 -18.81 13.14
CA GLY A 191 11.02 -19.61 12.64
C GLY A 191 11.61 -19.19 11.28
N SER A 192 10.98 -18.27 10.54
CA SER A 192 11.26 -18.09 9.10
C SER A 192 11.72 -16.69 8.67
N GLN A 193 11.60 -15.67 9.54
CA GLN A 193 12.05 -14.30 9.23
C GLN A 193 13.56 -14.20 8.90
N GLN A 194 14.41 -15.04 9.52
CA GLN A 194 15.86 -15.03 9.29
C GLN A 194 16.26 -15.65 7.93
N GLN A 195 15.59 -16.72 7.49
CA GLN A 195 15.94 -17.42 6.25
C GLN A 195 15.45 -16.70 4.99
N PHE A 196 14.33 -15.97 5.07
CA PHE A 196 13.75 -15.26 3.92
C PHE A 196 14.58 -14.03 3.51
N VAL A 197 15.03 -13.22 4.48
CA VAL A 197 15.85 -12.03 4.25
C VAL A 197 17.18 -12.39 3.58
N GLN A 198 17.84 -13.47 4.02
CA GLN A 198 19.08 -13.96 3.40
C GLN A 198 18.88 -14.43 1.96
N LYS A 199 17.76 -15.12 1.66
CA LYS A 199 17.55 -15.75 0.34
C LYS A 199 17.11 -14.78 -0.76
N ASN A 200 16.34 -13.73 -0.41
CA ASN A 200 15.70 -12.87 -1.42
C ASN A 200 16.26 -11.44 -1.50
N LEU A 201 16.74 -10.84 -0.40
CA LEU A 201 17.40 -9.52 -0.45
C LEU A 201 18.87 -9.62 -0.88
N GLY A 202 19.51 -10.78 -0.68
CA GLY A 202 20.85 -11.06 -1.20
C GLY A 202 20.96 -11.01 -2.72
N ARG A 203 19.86 -11.29 -3.44
CA ARG A 203 19.78 -11.19 -4.91
C ARG A 203 19.64 -9.76 -5.45
N TYR A 204 19.23 -8.81 -4.60
CA TYR A 204 19.02 -7.40 -4.97
C TYR A 204 20.16 -6.47 -4.54
N LYS A 205 21.34 -7.00 -4.17
CA LYS A 205 22.56 -6.20 -4.08
C LYS A 205 22.95 -5.75 -5.49
N ARG A 206 22.59 -4.51 -5.84
CA ARG A 206 22.98 -3.82 -7.08
C ARG A 206 24.46 -4.09 -7.37
N SER A 207 24.75 -4.64 -8.53
CA SER A 207 26.07 -4.46 -9.15
C SER A 207 26.31 -2.95 -9.24
N LYS A 208 27.40 -2.47 -8.62
CA LYS A 208 27.82 -1.08 -8.81
C LYS A 208 27.98 -0.87 -10.33
N PRO A 209 27.44 0.20 -10.94
CA PRO A 209 27.78 0.50 -12.32
C PRO A 209 29.29 0.69 -12.39
N LYS A 210 29.97 -0.09 -13.24
CA LYS A 210 31.36 0.21 -13.60
C LYS A 210 31.35 1.61 -14.22
N ARG A 211 31.97 2.58 -13.55
CA ARG A 211 32.32 3.86 -14.20
C ARG A 211 33.30 3.51 -15.32
N GLN A 212 32.83 3.51 -16.56
CA GLN A 212 33.74 3.65 -17.69
C GLN A 212 34.21 5.10 -17.67
N ARG A 213 35.52 5.30 -17.48
CA ARG A 213 36.19 6.54 -17.88
C ARG A 213 36.01 6.63 -19.40
N ILE A 214 35.27 7.63 -19.84
CA ILE A 214 35.39 8.11 -21.21
C ILE A 214 36.42 9.22 -21.11
N ASP A 215 37.56 8.99 -21.74
CA ASP A 215 38.62 9.98 -21.86
C ASP A 215 38.12 11.19 -22.65
N SER A 216 38.63 12.34 -22.26
CA SER A 216 38.37 13.68 -22.76
C SER A 216 38.47 13.80 -24.29
N GLY A 217 37.46 14.44 -24.88
CA GLY A 217 37.50 14.96 -26.24
C GLY A 217 36.24 15.76 -26.55
N ASP A 218 36.44 17.06 -26.73
CA ASP A 218 35.54 18.04 -27.36
C ASP A 218 34.44 18.73 -26.54
N THR A 219 34.78 20.00 -26.29
CA THR A 219 33.96 21.15 -25.90
C THR A 219 32.72 21.35 -26.78
N ALA A 220 31.57 21.53 -26.14
CA ALA A 220 30.53 22.42 -26.65
C ALA A 220 29.67 22.94 -25.48
N SER A 221 29.80 24.25 -25.26
CA SER A 221 29.00 25.08 -24.36
C SER A 221 27.55 25.21 -24.85
N ILE A 222 26.54 25.00 -24.01
CA ILE A 222 25.28 25.76 -24.06
C ILE A 222 24.70 25.88 -22.65
N TYR A 223 24.59 27.12 -22.16
CA TYR A 223 23.85 27.52 -20.96
C TYR A 223 22.36 27.77 -21.30
N GLU A 224 21.51 27.45 -20.32
CA GLU A 224 20.28 28.14 -19.88
C GLU A 224 19.11 28.45 -20.84
N CYS A 225 17.96 27.82 -20.52
CA CYS A 225 16.71 28.50 -20.17
C CYS A 225 16.05 27.74 -19.00
#